data_AF-A0AAF0V307-F1
#
_entry.id   AF-A0AAF0V307-F1
#
_cell.length_a   1.000
_cell.length_b   1.000
_cell.length_c   1.000
_cell.angle_alpha   90.00
_cell.angle_beta   90.00
_cell.angle_gamma   90.00
#
_symmetry.space_group_name_H-M   'P 1'
#
loop_
_entity.id
_entity.type
_entity.pdbx_description
1 polymer ?
#
loop_
_entity_poly.entity_id
_entity_poly.type
_entity_poly.pdbx_seq_one_letter_code
_entity_poly.pdbx_strand_id
1 'polypeptide(L)'
;MVSSLLVLSPLPTPQILSISSSLHSSLPSIPFKPHNFLRIRRRKNRPISSPFRVAAPPTTTPFSATEEEEEEQNPDSKSSDIEDTQNDEQDSSSKFSWRDHWYPVSLVEDLDPSLPTPFQLLNRDIVIWFDKSGSQWVALDDKCPHRLAPLSEGRLDENGDLQCSYHGWSFNGCGSCTRIPQAASQGPEAKAFQSPRACATRFPTMVSQGLLFVWPDENGWERAQATKPPMLPEDFDKPEFATVTIQRDLFYGYDTLMENVSDPSHIDFAHHKVTGRRDRAKPLPFKMEASGPWGFAGANNDKPKITATFVAPCYSMNKIEIDTKLPIVGDQKWVIWICSFNVPMAPGKTRSIVCSARNFFQFTVPGPAWWQVFPRWQEHWTSNKVYDGDMIVLQGQEKVFLSKSKENGTDVNKEYTKLTFTPTQADRFVLAFRNWLRRHGNSQPEWFGSTDDQPLPSTVLSKRQMMDRFEQHTLKCSSCKNAYYTFEKLQKLLIGAVVICCATAGIPADVNLRIILGSLAILSAGSAYVLHEFQKNFIFIDYVHAEIE
;
A
#
# COMPACT_ATOMS: atom_id res chain seq x y z
N MET A 1 16.93 -36.34 9.14
CA MET A 1 18.13 -35.93 9.90
C MET A 1 18.43 -34.50 9.50
N VAL A 2 17.78 -33.52 10.14
CA VAL A 2 18.28 -32.67 11.25
C VAL A 2 19.44 -31.76 10.84
N SER A 3 19.17 -30.45 10.96
CA SER A 3 20.08 -29.29 11.07
C SER A 3 20.79 -28.77 9.81
N SER A 4 20.34 -27.60 9.35
CA SER A 4 21.22 -26.48 8.98
C SER A 4 20.57 -25.17 9.40
N LEU A 5 20.83 -24.79 10.65
CA LEU A 5 20.68 -23.45 11.18
C LEU A 5 21.64 -22.50 10.43
N LEU A 6 21.14 -21.34 10.05
CA LEU A 6 21.93 -20.17 9.66
C LEU A 6 22.86 -19.80 10.81
N VAL A 7 24.13 -20.18 10.70
CA VAL A 7 25.22 -19.59 11.50
C VAL A 7 25.57 -18.26 10.86
N LEU A 8 25.22 -17.17 11.54
CA LEU A 8 25.80 -15.85 11.31
C LEU A 8 27.28 -15.91 11.70
N SER A 9 28.18 -15.72 10.74
CA SER A 9 29.61 -15.52 11.01
C SER A 9 29.82 -14.21 11.81
N PRO A 10 30.58 -14.21 12.93
CA PRO A 10 30.91 -12.98 13.63
C PRO A 10 32.05 -12.24 12.92
N LEU A 11 31.90 -10.93 12.73
CA LEU A 11 32.99 -10.02 12.38
C LEU A 11 33.98 -9.93 13.56
N PRO A 12 35.29 -9.77 13.31
CA PRO A 12 36.32 -9.81 14.35
C PRO A 12 36.26 -8.56 15.25
N THR A 13 36.28 -8.80 16.56
CA THR A 13 36.44 -7.78 17.61
C THR A 13 37.92 -7.42 17.77
N PRO A 14 38.29 -6.14 17.94
CA PRO A 14 39.68 -5.77 18.19
C PRO A 14 40.08 -6.11 19.63
N GLN A 15 41.27 -6.69 19.78
CA GLN A 15 41.88 -7.05 21.07
C GLN A 15 42.15 -5.79 21.91
N ILE A 16 41.57 -5.74 23.11
CA ILE A 16 41.90 -4.75 24.13
C ILE A 16 43.11 -5.27 24.90
N LEU A 17 44.26 -4.60 24.74
CA LEU A 17 45.44 -4.76 25.58
C LEU A 17 45.16 -4.18 26.98
N SER A 18 45.23 -5.02 28.00
CA SER A 18 45.21 -4.63 29.40
C SER A 18 46.53 -3.96 29.78
N ILE A 19 46.50 -2.65 30.10
CA ILE A 19 47.60 -1.95 30.75
C ILE A 19 47.14 -1.58 32.17
N SER A 20 47.89 -2.08 33.16
CA SER A 20 47.77 -1.73 34.56
C SER A 20 48.15 -0.27 34.81
N SER A 21 47.34 0.48 35.56
CA SER A 21 47.76 1.78 36.11
C SER A 21 47.42 1.86 37.60
N SER A 22 48.47 1.72 38.41
CA SER A 22 48.55 2.30 39.75
C SER A 22 49.16 3.69 39.61
N LEU A 23 48.52 4.73 40.16
CA LEU A 23 49.17 5.90 40.78
C LEU A 23 48.12 6.86 41.39
N HIS A 24 48.31 7.14 42.68
CA HIS A 24 47.69 8.21 43.46
C HIS A 24 48.21 9.60 43.04
N SER A 25 47.34 10.64 43.05
CA SER A 25 47.59 11.93 43.73
C SER A 25 46.49 12.99 43.51
N SER A 26 45.86 13.43 44.61
CA SER A 26 45.44 14.80 45.02
C SER A 26 44.84 15.85 44.04
N LEU A 27 43.54 16.17 44.28
CA LEU A 27 42.78 17.46 44.37
C LEU A 27 43.46 18.82 43.98
N PRO A 28 42.72 19.88 43.53
CA PRO A 28 41.51 20.40 44.20
C PRO A 28 40.34 20.97 43.35
N SER A 29 39.20 21.13 44.04
CA SER A 29 37.89 21.61 43.60
C SER A 29 37.72 23.14 43.63
N ILE A 30 37.05 23.71 42.63
CA ILE A 30 36.58 25.11 42.58
C ILE A 30 35.07 25.14 42.21
N PRO A 31 34.22 25.96 42.87
CA PRO A 31 32.77 25.89 42.75
C PRO A 31 32.19 26.81 41.67
N PHE A 32 31.14 26.38 40.97
CA PHE A 32 30.31 27.24 40.13
C PHE A 32 28.85 27.26 40.63
N LYS A 33 28.34 28.48 40.86
CA LYS A 33 26.96 28.80 41.29
C LYS A 33 26.01 28.79 40.08
N PRO A 34 24.74 28.35 40.24
CA PRO A 34 23.70 28.56 39.24
C PRO A 34 22.86 29.81 39.54
N HIS A 35 22.52 30.58 38.50
CA HIS A 35 21.51 31.63 38.55
C HIS A 35 20.14 31.10 38.08
N ASN A 36 19.11 31.43 38.85
CA ASN A 36 17.68 31.18 38.63
C ASN A 36 17.14 31.87 37.38
N PHE A 37 16.10 31.30 36.74
CA PHE A 37 14.87 32.04 36.39
C PHE A 37 13.65 31.10 36.17
N LEU A 38 12.63 31.31 37.03
CA LEU A 38 11.16 31.25 36.84
C LEU A 38 10.42 30.02 36.24
N ARG A 39 9.95 29.17 37.18
CA ARG A 39 8.53 28.83 37.48
C ARG A 39 7.46 28.98 36.36
N ILE A 40 6.95 27.84 35.88
CA ILE A 40 5.58 27.70 35.33
C ILE A 40 4.81 26.61 36.09
N ARG A 41 3.55 26.92 36.40
CA ARG A 41 2.59 26.19 37.25
C ARG A 41 2.23 24.79 36.72
N ARG A 42 2.34 23.79 37.59
CA ARG A 42 1.55 22.55 37.54
C ARG A 42 0.07 22.87 37.83
N ARG A 43 -0.85 22.41 36.96
CA ARG A 43 -2.28 22.30 37.29
C ARG A 43 -2.75 20.86 37.04
N LYS A 44 -3.56 20.40 37.99
CA LYS A 44 -3.95 19.02 38.29
C LYS A 44 -4.86 18.42 37.21
N ASN A 45 -4.58 17.18 36.80
CA ASN A 45 -5.58 16.29 36.19
C ASN A 45 -6.57 15.84 37.27
N ARG A 46 -7.87 15.94 36.96
CA ARG A 46 -8.94 15.16 37.59
C ARG A 46 -9.61 14.31 36.52
N PRO A 47 -10.02 13.08 36.85
CA PRO A 47 -10.57 12.12 35.90
C PRO A 47 -12.06 12.37 35.69
N ILE A 48 -12.55 12.14 34.47
CA ILE A 48 -13.99 11.96 34.23
C ILE A 48 -14.15 10.60 33.56
N SER A 49 -14.64 9.66 34.36
CA SER A 49 -15.21 8.39 33.96
C SER A 49 -16.70 8.57 33.67
N SER A 50 -17.18 8.01 32.56
CA SER A 50 -18.54 7.48 32.48
C SER A 50 -18.63 6.39 31.40
N PRO A 51 -19.29 5.26 31.68
CA PRO A 51 -19.31 4.09 30.81
C PRO A 51 -20.47 4.18 29.80
N PHE A 52 -20.20 3.91 28.54
CA PHE A 52 -21.26 3.64 27.57
C PHE A 52 -21.70 2.18 27.71
N ARG A 53 -22.96 1.99 28.13
CA ARG A 53 -23.70 0.73 28.00
C ARG A 53 -23.98 0.50 26.51
N VAL A 54 -23.53 -0.62 25.98
CA VAL A 54 -23.98 -1.14 24.68
C VAL A 54 -24.93 -2.30 24.95
N ALA A 55 -26.16 -2.17 24.44
CA ALA A 55 -27.16 -3.22 24.43
C ALA A 55 -26.81 -4.25 23.34
N ALA A 56 -26.85 -5.53 23.68
CA ALA A 56 -26.68 -6.63 22.76
C ALA A 56 -27.95 -6.86 21.91
N PRO A 57 -27.82 -7.13 20.60
CA PRO A 57 -28.87 -7.76 19.80
C PRO A 57 -28.70 -9.29 19.74
N PRO A 58 -29.76 -10.02 19.35
CA PRO A 58 -29.98 -11.42 19.74
C PRO A 58 -29.24 -12.44 18.87
N THR A 59 -28.92 -13.55 19.53
CA THR A 59 -28.45 -14.83 19.00
C THR A 59 -29.39 -15.39 17.93
N THR A 60 -28.83 -15.75 16.77
CA THR A 60 -29.39 -16.78 15.89
C THR A 60 -28.36 -17.90 15.74
N THR A 61 -28.79 -19.09 16.16
CA THR A 61 -28.07 -20.36 16.10
C THR A 61 -27.78 -20.80 14.65
N PRO A 62 -26.72 -21.60 14.42
CA PRO A 62 -26.40 -22.13 13.10
C PRO A 62 -27.35 -23.28 12.72
N PHE A 63 -27.65 -23.36 11.43
CA PHE A 63 -28.43 -24.42 10.81
C PHE A 63 -27.69 -25.76 10.95
N SER A 64 -28.41 -26.77 11.45
CA SER A 64 -27.91 -28.14 11.65
C SER A 64 -27.79 -28.86 10.31
N ALA A 65 -26.66 -29.51 10.09
CA ALA A 65 -26.50 -30.51 9.04
C ALA A 65 -27.29 -31.77 9.43
N THR A 66 -28.08 -32.31 8.52
CA THR A 66 -28.60 -33.68 8.58
C THR A 66 -27.75 -34.54 7.65
N GLU A 67 -27.20 -35.60 8.25
CA GLU A 67 -26.55 -36.73 7.60
C GLU A 67 -27.59 -37.55 6.81
N GLU A 68 -27.27 -37.92 5.59
CA GLU A 68 -27.78 -39.16 4.98
C GLU A 68 -26.60 -39.87 4.29
N GLU A 69 -26.57 -41.18 4.53
CA GLU A 69 -25.48 -42.11 4.28
C GLU A 69 -25.37 -42.57 2.81
N GLU A 70 -24.14 -43.01 2.53
CA GLU A 70 -23.54 -43.80 1.45
C GLU A 70 -24.46 -44.58 0.47
N GLU A 71 -24.07 -44.55 -0.82
CA GLU A 71 -23.89 -45.80 -1.58
C GLU A 71 -22.84 -45.65 -2.69
N GLU A 72 -21.89 -46.58 -2.72
CA GLU A 72 -20.79 -46.72 -3.68
C GLU A 72 -21.27 -47.17 -5.07
N GLN A 73 -20.70 -46.58 -6.14
CA GLN A 73 -20.09 -47.36 -7.23
C GLN A 73 -19.28 -46.49 -8.21
N ASN A 74 -18.17 -47.05 -8.66
CA ASN A 74 -17.08 -46.48 -9.44
C ASN A 74 -17.18 -46.96 -10.92
N PRO A 75 -16.26 -46.60 -11.82
CA PRO A 75 -16.23 -45.42 -12.68
C PRO A 75 -16.45 -45.76 -14.17
N ASP A 76 -16.88 -44.80 -14.99
CA ASP A 76 -16.33 -44.76 -16.37
C ASP A 76 -16.52 -43.44 -17.10
N SER A 77 -15.52 -43.18 -17.95
CA SER A 77 -15.31 -42.04 -18.81
C SER A 77 -16.54 -41.55 -19.61
N LYS A 78 -16.72 -40.22 -19.66
CA LYS A 78 -16.88 -39.43 -20.90
C LYS A 78 -17.06 -37.94 -20.61
N SER A 79 -16.27 -37.15 -21.33
CA SER A 79 -16.49 -35.74 -21.61
C SER A 79 -17.95 -35.49 -21.99
N SER A 80 -18.64 -34.61 -21.28
CA SER A 80 -19.90 -34.05 -21.75
C SER A 80 -19.89 -32.54 -21.54
N ASP A 81 -20.15 -31.88 -22.65
CA ASP A 81 -20.29 -30.46 -22.85
C ASP A 81 -21.36 -29.89 -21.91
N ILE A 82 -21.05 -28.78 -21.23
CA ILE A 82 -22.04 -28.01 -20.49
C ILE A 82 -22.67 -27.05 -21.50
N GLU A 83 -23.85 -27.42 -22.00
CA GLU A 83 -24.73 -26.55 -22.75
C GLU A 83 -25.22 -25.40 -21.86
N ASP A 84 -25.04 -24.17 -22.36
CA ASP A 84 -25.61 -22.93 -21.83
C ASP A 84 -27.14 -23.03 -21.81
N THR A 85 -27.72 -23.19 -20.62
CA THR A 85 -29.14 -22.91 -20.41
C THR A 85 -29.30 -21.49 -19.87
N GLN A 86 -29.68 -20.60 -20.78
CA GLN A 86 -30.23 -19.27 -20.48
C GLN A 86 -31.57 -19.45 -19.76
N ASN A 87 -31.60 -19.11 -18.48
CA ASN A 87 -32.80 -18.73 -17.75
C ASN A 87 -32.36 -17.74 -16.64
N ASP A 88 -32.10 -16.50 -17.05
CA ASP A 88 -32.00 -15.37 -16.13
C ASP A 88 -33.43 -14.98 -15.71
N GLU A 89 -34.02 -15.77 -14.81
CA GLU A 89 -35.13 -15.26 -14.00
C GLU A 89 -34.57 -14.19 -13.07
N GLN A 90 -35.03 -12.97 -13.33
CA GLN A 90 -34.63 -11.73 -12.73
C GLN A 90 -35.07 -11.70 -11.26
N ASP A 91 -34.31 -12.35 -10.38
CA ASP A 91 -34.41 -12.12 -8.95
C ASP A 91 -33.84 -10.73 -8.64
N SER A 92 -34.68 -9.86 -8.08
CA SER A 92 -34.41 -8.46 -7.75
C SER A 92 -33.38 -8.26 -6.62
N SER A 93 -32.43 -9.17 -6.47
CA SER A 93 -31.25 -8.98 -5.63
C SER A 93 -30.38 -7.86 -6.23
N SER A 94 -29.98 -6.91 -5.38
CA SER A 94 -29.32 -5.65 -5.75
C SER A 94 -28.16 -5.84 -6.75
N LYS A 95 -28.29 -5.27 -7.95
CA LYS A 95 -27.22 -5.20 -8.95
C LYS A 95 -25.98 -4.50 -8.35
N PHE A 96 -24.80 -5.08 -8.55
CA PHE A 96 -23.53 -4.48 -8.15
C PHE A 96 -23.30 -3.12 -8.85
N SER A 97 -22.78 -2.15 -8.11
CA SER A 97 -22.47 -0.78 -8.56
C SER A 97 -21.07 -0.40 -8.10
N TRP A 98 -20.17 -0.06 -9.02
CA TRP A 98 -18.81 0.35 -8.68
C TRP A 98 -18.78 1.61 -7.82
N ARG A 99 -19.81 2.46 -7.91
CA ARG A 99 -19.84 3.77 -7.24
C ARG A 99 -20.41 3.72 -5.83
N ASP A 100 -20.97 2.58 -5.43
CA ASP A 100 -21.63 2.41 -4.13
C ASP A 100 -20.76 1.66 -3.11
N HIS A 101 -19.46 2.00 -3.04
CA HIS A 101 -18.50 1.34 -2.17
C HIS A 101 -17.44 2.31 -1.62
N TRP A 102 -16.88 1.93 -0.47
CA TRP A 102 -15.70 2.58 0.11
C TRP A 102 -14.42 2.08 -0.57
N TYR A 103 -13.60 3.01 -1.08
CA TYR A 103 -12.28 2.71 -1.64
C TYR A 103 -11.16 3.29 -0.78
N PRO A 104 -10.18 2.49 -0.32
CA PRO A 104 -9.04 3.01 0.41
C PRO A 104 -8.06 3.69 -0.55
N VAL A 105 -7.94 5.02 -0.47
CA VAL A 105 -7.15 5.81 -1.42
C VAL A 105 -5.71 6.05 -0.96
N SER A 106 -5.45 5.97 0.35
CA SER A 106 -4.11 6.10 0.92
C SER A 106 -3.99 5.47 2.31
N LEU A 107 -2.78 5.09 2.69
CA LEU A 107 -2.39 4.95 4.10
C LEU A 107 -2.39 6.34 4.76
N VAL A 108 -2.98 6.46 5.96
CA VAL A 108 -3.04 7.74 6.70
C VAL A 108 -1.66 8.18 7.16
N GLU A 109 -0.79 7.23 7.55
CA GLU A 109 0.60 7.49 7.96
C GLU A 109 1.51 8.04 6.84
N ASP A 110 1.02 7.98 5.61
CA ASP A 110 1.71 8.45 4.41
C ASP A 110 1.21 9.83 3.93
N LEU A 111 0.09 10.31 4.47
CA LEU A 111 -0.45 11.62 4.13
C LEU A 111 0.20 12.72 4.97
N ASP A 112 0.56 13.83 4.33
CA ASP A 112 1.06 15.01 5.01
C ASP A 112 -0.12 15.94 5.35
N PRO A 113 -0.45 16.17 6.64
CA PRO A 113 -1.59 17.02 7.02
C PRO A 113 -1.36 18.50 6.71
N SER A 114 -0.17 18.90 6.25
CA SER A 114 0.15 20.27 5.86
C SER A 114 0.01 20.55 4.36
N LEU A 115 -0.18 19.51 3.53
CA LEU A 115 -0.21 19.63 2.08
C LEU A 115 -1.44 18.94 1.47
N PRO A 116 -2.03 19.51 0.42
CA PRO A 116 -2.99 18.77 -0.39
C PRO A 116 -2.30 17.62 -1.14
N THR A 117 -3.01 16.51 -1.31
CA THR A 117 -2.53 15.29 -1.97
C THR A 117 -3.46 14.93 -3.13
N PRO A 118 -2.96 14.85 -4.38
CA PRO A 118 -3.76 14.38 -5.51
C PRO A 118 -3.96 12.86 -5.46
N PHE A 119 -5.15 12.42 -5.86
CA PHE A 119 -5.45 11.02 -6.16
C PHE A 119 -6.43 10.93 -7.32
N GLN A 120 -6.48 9.78 -7.98
CA GLN A 120 -7.44 9.52 -9.05
C GLN A 120 -8.19 8.23 -8.72
N LEU A 121 -9.52 8.31 -8.69
CA LEU A 121 -10.42 7.21 -8.34
C LEU A 121 -11.46 7.04 -9.44
N LEU A 122 -11.55 5.87 -10.06
CA LEU A 122 -12.50 5.59 -11.14
C LEU A 122 -12.46 6.64 -12.26
N ASN A 123 -11.28 7.09 -12.66
CA ASN A 123 -11.02 8.13 -13.66
C ASN A 123 -11.50 9.53 -13.26
N ARG A 124 -11.70 9.77 -11.96
CA ARG A 124 -12.03 11.08 -11.39
C ARG A 124 -10.88 11.59 -10.53
N ASP A 125 -10.38 12.78 -10.86
CA ASP A 125 -9.32 13.42 -10.08
C ASP A 125 -9.89 14.03 -8.80
N ILE A 126 -9.29 13.67 -7.67
CA ILE A 126 -9.68 14.14 -6.34
C ILE A 126 -8.47 14.73 -5.60
N VAL A 127 -8.72 15.74 -4.78
CA VAL A 127 -7.74 16.31 -3.86
C VAL A 127 -8.10 15.95 -2.44
N ILE A 128 -7.11 15.49 -1.67
CA ILE A 128 -7.23 15.11 -0.28
C ILE A 128 -6.42 16.08 0.58
N TRP A 129 -6.97 16.59 1.67
CA TRP A 129 -6.19 17.33 2.67
C TRP A 129 -6.79 17.14 4.07
N PHE A 130 -6.02 17.53 5.08
CA PHE A 130 -6.47 17.51 6.46
C PHE A 130 -7.14 18.83 6.82
N ASP A 131 -8.45 18.80 7.02
CA ASP A 131 -9.21 19.94 7.53
C ASP A 131 -8.95 20.06 9.04
N LYS A 132 -8.16 21.07 9.42
CA LYS A 132 -7.82 21.35 10.82
C LYS A 132 -9.04 21.74 11.64
N SER A 133 -10.02 22.41 11.05
CA SER A 133 -11.22 22.86 11.75
C SER A 133 -12.13 21.68 12.10
N GLY A 134 -12.35 20.78 11.15
CA GLY A 134 -13.11 19.54 11.36
C GLY A 134 -12.31 18.40 12.00
N SER A 135 -10.99 18.54 12.14
CA SER A 135 -10.07 17.48 12.58
C SER A 135 -10.24 16.16 11.81
N GLN A 136 -10.40 16.26 10.49
CA GLN A 136 -10.68 15.12 9.62
C GLN A 136 -10.03 15.28 8.24
N TRP A 137 -9.76 14.16 7.57
CA TRP A 137 -9.40 14.19 6.16
C TRP A 137 -10.63 14.49 5.31
N VAL A 138 -10.48 15.33 4.29
CA VAL A 138 -11.53 15.72 3.36
C VAL A 138 -11.07 15.44 1.94
N ALA A 139 -12.01 15.02 1.08
CA ALA A 139 -11.79 14.86 -0.35
C ALA A 139 -12.75 15.78 -1.14
N LEU A 140 -12.20 16.50 -2.13
CA LEU A 140 -12.97 17.27 -3.11
C LEU A 140 -12.62 16.81 -4.53
N ASP A 141 -13.44 17.20 -5.50
CA ASP A 141 -13.02 17.19 -6.91
C ASP A 141 -11.73 18.01 -7.04
N ASP A 142 -10.72 17.50 -7.77
CA ASP A 142 -9.47 18.22 -7.98
C ASP A 142 -9.58 19.30 -9.07
N LYS A 143 -10.61 20.15 -8.96
CA LYS A 143 -10.85 21.26 -9.89
C LYS A 143 -11.46 22.44 -9.17
N CYS A 144 -10.82 23.60 -9.29
CA CYS A 144 -11.33 24.84 -8.76
C CYS A 144 -12.57 25.28 -9.56
N PRO A 145 -13.74 25.54 -8.94
CA PRO A 145 -14.96 25.94 -9.66
C PRO A 145 -14.83 27.28 -10.40
N HIS A 146 -13.80 28.08 -10.11
CA HIS A 146 -13.53 29.32 -10.82
C HIS A 146 -13.12 29.09 -12.27
N ARG A 147 -12.03 28.33 -12.52
CA ARG A 147 -11.45 28.10 -13.86
C ARG A 147 -10.80 26.72 -14.02
N LEU A 148 -11.23 25.74 -13.22
CA LEU A 148 -10.89 24.33 -13.31
C LEU A 148 -9.40 23.99 -13.08
N ALA A 149 -8.62 24.91 -12.52
CA ALA A 149 -7.24 24.62 -12.10
C ALA A 149 -7.24 23.56 -10.98
N PRO A 150 -6.25 22.64 -10.96
CA PRO A 150 -6.14 21.62 -9.93
C PRO A 150 -5.97 22.28 -8.56
N LEU A 151 -6.75 21.81 -7.60
CA LEU A 151 -6.70 22.25 -6.21
C LEU A 151 -5.56 21.58 -5.45
N SER A 152 -5.12 20.39 -5.90
CA SER A 152 -3.97 19.64 -5.38
C SER A 152 -2.64 20.36 -5.56
N GLU A 153 -2.51 21.22 -6.57
CA GLU A 153 -1.38 22.14 -6.75
C GLU A 153 -1.46 23.38 -5.84
N GLY A 154 -2.45 23.42 -4.95
CA GLY A 154 -2.71 24.49 -4.00
C GLY A 154 -1.86 24.41 -2.73
N ARG A 155 -2.41 24.98 -1.66
CA ARG A 155 -1.80 25.01 -0.32
C ARG A 155 -2.89 25.17 0.73
N LEU A 156 -2.56 24.90 2.00
CA LEU A 156 -3.43 25.28 3.11
C LEU A 156 -3.16 26.74 3.48
N ASP A 157 -4.23 27.53 3.61
CA ASP A 157 -4.10 28.92 4.08
C ASP A 157 -3.93 28.99 5.61
N GLU A 158 -3.86 30.22 6.14
CA GLU A 158 -3.68 30.47 7.58
C GLU A 158 -4.80 29.89 8.45
N ASN A 159 -6.00 29.70 7.89
CA ASN A 159 -7.15 29.11 8.58
C ASN A 159 -7.17 27.57 8.43
N GLY A 160 -6.29 27.01 7.60
CA GLY A 160 -6.29 25.58 7.24
C GLY A 160 -7.28 25.24 6.12
N ASP A 161 -7.84 26.23 5.43
CA ASP A 161 -8.68 26.01 4.25
C ASP A 161 -7.81 25.65 3.04
N LEU A 162 -8.36 24.85 2.13
CA LEU A 162 -7.69 24.53 0.88
C LEU A 162 -7.73 25.74 -0.06
N GLN A 163 -6.56 26.29 -0.38
CA GLN A 163 -6.42 27.47 -1.24
C GLN A 163 -5.87 27.08 -2.61
N CYS A 164 -6.62 27.41 -3.66
CA CYS A 164 -6.20 27.25 -5.05
C CYS A 164 -4.97 28.11 -5.35
N SER A 165 -3.94 27.51 -5.95
CA SER A 165 -2.69 28.19 -6.31
C SER A 165 -2.85 29.23 -7.42
N TYR A 166 -3.92 29.15 -8.23
CA TYR A 166 -4.08 30.05 -9.36
C TYR A 166 -4.54 31.46 -8.94
N HIS A 167 -5.69 31.57 -8.26
CA HIS A 167 -6.28 32.89 -7.91
C HIS A 167 -6.54 33.06 -6.40
N GLY A 168 -6.14 32.09 -5.57
CA GLY A 168 -6.27 32.20 -4.11
C GLY A 168 -7.68 31.99 -3.57
N TRP A 169 -8.61 31.45 -4.35
CA TRP A 169 -9.91 31.02 -3.85
C TRP A 169 -9.71 29.93 -2.80
N SER A 170 -10.34 30.09 -1.63
CA SER A 170 -10.16 29.19 -0.48
C SER A 170 -11.45 28.44 -0.18
N PHE A 171 -11.33 27.18 0.23
CA PHE A 171 -12.44 26.25 0.46
C PHE A 171 -12.28 25.53 1.80
N ASN A 172 -13.34 25.49 2.59
CA ASN A 172 -13.33 24.76 3.88
C ASN A 172 -13.60 23.27 3.70
N GLY A 173 -13.60 22.52 4.81
CA GLY A 173 -13.89 21.09 4.84
C GLY A 173 -15.29 20.67 4.35
N CYS A 174 -16.22 21.61 4.18
CA CYS A 174 -17.53 21.37 3.56
C CYS A 174 -17.52 21.61 2.03
N GLY A 175 -16.39 22.02 1.46
CA GLY A 175 -16.28 22.45 0.05
C GLY A 175 -16.83 23.85 -0.20
N SER A 176 -17.28 24.57 0.82
CA SER A 176 -17.80 25.93 0.66
C SER A 176 -16.65 26.90 0.41
N CYS A 177 -16.82 27.81 -0.56
CA CYS A 177 -15.86 28.88 -0.77
C CYS A 177 -15.90 29.84 0.43
N THR A 178 -14.77 30.01 1.09
CA THR A 178 -14.63 30.90 2.26
C THR A 178 -14.04 32.24 1.90
N ARG A 179 -13.28 32.31 0.80
CA ARG A 179 -12.59 33.55 0.39
C ARG A 179 -12.39 33.62 -1.11
N ILE A 180 -12.72 34.78 -1.68
CA ILE A 180 -12.38 35.19 -3.04
C ILE A 180 -11.55 36.48 -2.93
N PRO A 181 -10.21 36.43 -3.07
CA PRO A 181 -9.37 37.59 -2.80
C PRO A 181 -9.64 38.80 -3.71
N GLN A 182 -10.16 38.57 -4.91
CA GLN A 182 -10.42 39.61 -5.90
C GLN A 182 -11.85 40.20 -5.81
N ALA A 183 -12.72 39.68 -4.95
CA ALA A 183 -14.07 40.21 -4.78
C ALA A 183 -14.05 41.49 -3.95
N ALA A 184 -14.77 42.53 -4.39
CA ALA A 184 -14.93 43.74 -3.58
C ALA A 184 -15.61 43.43 -2.24
N SER A 185 -15.19 44.14 -1.17
CA SER A 185 -15.76 43.99 0.18
C SER A 185 -17.17 44.57 0.32
N GLN A 186 -17.66 45.27 -0.70
CA GLN A 186 -18.99 45.88 -0.74
C GLN A 186 -19.68 45.60 -2.08
N GLY A 187 -21.00 45.80 -2.10
CA GLY A 187 -21.82 45.58 -3.29
C GLY A 187 -22.09 44.09 -3.57
N PRO A 188 -22.53 43.75 -4.81
CA PRO A 188 -22.89 42.39 -5.17
C PRO A 188 -21.76 41.37 -5.04
N GLU A 189 -20.51 41.77 -5.31
CA GLU A 189 -19.33 40.88 -5.26
C GLU A 189 -19.00 40.41 -3.83
N ALA A 190 -19.35 41.18 -2.81
CA ALA A 190 -19.12 40.82 -1.41
C ALA A 190 -19.82 39.52 -0.99
N LYS A 191 -20.81 39.06 -1.77
CA LYS A 191 -21.55 37.81 -1.56
C LYS A 191 -21.19 36.71 -2.56
N ALA A 192 -20.23 36.94 -3.46
CA ALA A 192 -19.89 35.99 -4.52
C ALA A 192 -19.50 34.61 -3.97
N PHE A 193 -18.78 34.56 -2.85
CA PHE A 193 -18.37 33.31 -2.19
C PHE A 193 -19.55 32.50 -1.62
N GLN A 194 -20.72 33.14 -1.41
CA GLN A 194 -21.95 32.50 -0.91
C GLN A 194 -22.73 31.80 -2.04
N SER A 195 -22.35 32.03 -3.30
CA SER A 195 -22.98 31.35 -4.44
C SER A 195 -22.70 29.86 -4.38
N PRO A 196 -23.70 28.97 -4.56
CA PRO A 196 -23.46 27.53 -4.68
C PRO A 196 -22.49 27.17 -5.81
N ARG A 197 -22.41 28.01 -6.86
CA ARG A 197 -21.45 27.85 -7.96
C ARG A 197 -20.00 28.11 -7.57
N ALA A 198 -19.77 28.76 -6.42
CA ALA A 198 -18.44 28.96 -5.89
C ALA A 198 -17.98 27.76 -5.06
N CYS A 199 -18.85 26.82 -4.68
CA CYS A 199 -18.47 25.65 -3.89
C CYS A 199 -17.76 24.59 -4.75
N ALA A 200 -16.79 23.90 -4.14
CA ALA A 200 -16.18 22.70 -4.69
C ALA A 200 -17.00 21.46 -4.31
N THR A 201 -17.05 20.47 -5.21
CA THR A 201 -17.75 19.20 -4.98
C THR A 201 -17.01 18.37 -3.93
N ARG A 202 -17.72 17.89 -2.91
CA ARG A 202 -17.17 17.10 -1.79
C ARG A 202 -17.62 15.65 -1.81
N PHE A 203 -16.73 14.76 -1.36
CA PHE A 203 -17.01 13.33 -1.21
C PHE A 203 -17.07 12.89 0.26
N PRO A 204 -17.88 11.86 0.57
CA PRO A 204 -17.78 11.15 1.84
C PRO A 204 -16.38 10.57 2.04
N THR A 205 -15.85 10.72 3.25
CA THR A 205 -14.53 10.23 3.66
C THR A 205 -14.63 9.53 5.00
N MET A 206 -13.77 8.53 5.22
CA MET A 206 -13.69 7.80 6.49
C MET A 206 -12.27 7.33 6.73
N VAL A 207 -11.80 7.39 7.98
CA VAL A 207 -10.57 6.69 8.39
C VAL A 207 -10.95 5.42 9.12
N SER A 208 -10.43 4.28 8.69
CA SER A 208 -10.58 2.99 9.37
C SER A 208 -9.29 2.17 9.23
N GLN A 209 -8.83 1.56 10.33
CA GLN A 209 -7.63 0.70 10.36
C GLN A 209 -6.39 1.30 9.67
N GLY A 210 -6.15 2.61 9.84
CA GLY A 210 -5.00 3.31 9.27
C GLY A 210 -5.13 3.65 7.77
N LEU A 211 -6.26 3.35 7.14
CA LEU A 211 -6.57 3.65 5.75
C LEU A 211 -7.54 4.83 5.66
N LEU A 212 -7.31 5.73 4.70
CA LEU A 212 -8.27 6.75 4.31
C LEU A 212 -9.14 6.19 3.19
N PHE A 213 -10.45 6.13 3.41
CA PHE A 213 -11.45 5.73 2.45
C PHE A 213 -12.17 6.94 1.86
N VAL A 214 -12.48 6.85 0.57
CA VAL A 214 -13.32 7.81 -0.18
C VAL A 214 -14.47 7.05 -0.82
N TRP A 215 -15.67 7.63 -0.74
CA TRP A 215 -16.83 7.19 -1.51
C TRP A 215 -16.89 8.01 -2.81
N PRO A 216 -16.90 7.38 -4.00
CA PRO A 216 -16.66 8.08 -5.26
C PRO A 216 -17.86 8.90 -5.78
N ASP A 217 -19.07 8.65 -5.29
CA ASP A 217 -20.29 9.39 -5.65
C ASP A 217 -20.56 10.56 -4.67
N GLU A 218 -20.59 11.78 -5.19
CA GLU A 218 -20.91 13.00 -4.43
C GLU A 218 -22.34 13.01 -3.88
N ASN A 219 -23.24 12.21 -4.46
CA ASN A 219 -24.62 12.04 -3.99
C ASN A 219 -24.78 10.81 -3.09
N GLY A 220 -23.67 10.12 -2.75
CA GLY A 220 -23.65 8.86 -2.03
C GLY A 220 -23.69 8.96 -0.51
N TRP A 221 -23.88 10.14 0.09
CA TRP A 221 -23.72 10.37 1.54
C TRP A 221 -24.51 9.41 2.44
N GLU A 222 -25.79 9.20 2.16
CA GLU A 222 -26.64 8.30 2.96
C GLU A 222 -26.21 6.83 2.81
N ARG A 223 -25.86 6.41 1.59
CA ARG A 223 -25.38 5.05 1.32
C ARG A 223 -24.03 4.81 1.96
N ALA A 224 -23.12 5.78 1.88
CA ALA A 224 -21.82 5.76 2.53
C ALA A 224 -21.94 5.64 4.05
N GLN A 225 -22.85 6.39 4.68
CA GLN A 225 -23.12 6.30 6.13
C GLN A 225 -23.72 4.95 6.54
N ALA A 226 -24.56 4.35 5.70
CA ALA A 226 -25.14 3.03 5.94
C ALA A 226 -24.17 1.87 5.68
N THR A 227 -23.04 2.12 5.02
CA THR A 227 -22.10 1.08 4.56
C THR A 227 -20.83 1.08 5.41
N LYS A 228 -20.44 -0.09 5.92
CA LYS A 228 -19.15 -0.27 6.59
C LYS A 228 -18.04 -0.42 5.55
N PRO A 229 -16.84 0.14 5.78
CA PRO A 229 -15.70 -0.15 4.92
C PRO A 229 -15.30 -1.63 5.05
N PRO A 230 -14.61 -2.19 4.03
CA PRO A 230 -13.98 -3.49 4.18
C PRO A 230 -12.96 -3.45 5.33
N MET A 231 -12.97 -4.49 6.18
CA MET A 231 -12.15 -4.57 7.38
C MET A 231 -11.04 -5.61 7.20
N LEU A 232 -9.85 -5.27 7.70
CA LEU A 232 -8.77 -6.24 7.89
C LEU A 232 -9.19 -7.29 8.94
N PRO A 233 -8.69 -8.55 8.82
CA PRO A 233 -8.92 -9.59 9.81
C PRO A 233 -8.52 -9.17 11.23
N GLU A 234 -9.24 -9.68 12.24
CA GLU A 234 -8.99 -9.38 13.67
C GLU A 234 -7.56 -9.70 14.12
N ASP A 235 -6.88 -10.62 13.43
CA ASP A 235 -5.47 -10.97 13.69
C ASP A 235 -4.53 -9.75 13.56
N PHE A 236 -4.88 -8.73 12.78
CA PHE A 236 -4.07 -7.51 12.65
C PHE A 236 -4.00 -6.68 13.94
N ASP A 237 -5.00 -6.81 14.82
CA ASP A 237 -5.05 -6.09 16.10
C ASP A 237 -4.40 -6.88 17.25
N LYS A 238 -3.96 -8.11 16.98
CA LYS A 238 -3.40 -9.00 17.99
C LYS A 238 -1.91 -8.73 18.21
N PRO A 239 -1.43 -8.65 19.46
CA PRO A 239 -0.03 -8.30 19.77
C PRO A 239 0.98 -9.33 19.26
N GLU A 240 0.55 -10.57 19.02
CA GLU A 240 1.39 -11.61 18.44
C GLU A 240 1.56 -11.48 16.91
N PHE A 241 0.90 -10.53 16.24
CA PHE A 241 1.11 -10.27 14.82
C PHE A 241 1.95 -9.00 14.61
N ALA A 242 2.96 -9.12 13.76
CA ALA A 242 3.68 -7.98 13.21
C ALA A 242 3.09 -7.61 11.85
N THR A 243 2.93 -6.31 11.60
CA THR A 243 2.23 -5.79 10.42
C THR A 243 3.15 -4.98 9.51
N VAL A 244 2.98 -5.13 8.20
CA VAL A 244 3.63 -4.28 7.19
C VAL A 244 2.57 -3.77 6.24
N THR A 245 2.53 -2.46 6.03
CA THR A 245 1.68 -1.78 5.06
C THR A 245 2.54 -1.21 3.94
N ILE A 246 2.09 -1.30 2.69
CA ILE A 246 2.73 -0.64 1.56
C ILE A 246 1.68 -0.21 0.54
N GLN A 247 1.89 0.94 -0.09
CA GLN A 247 1.08 1.38 -1.22
C GLN A 247 1.93 1.68 -2.45
N ARG A 248 1.43 1.33 -3.65
CA ARG A 248 2.09 1.58 -4.93
C ARG A 248 1.08 1.86 -6.04
N ASP A 249 1.37 2.86 -6.88
CA ASP A 249 0.68 3.06 -8.15
C ASP A 249 1.31 2.19 -9.23
N LEU A 250 0.47 1.48 -9.97
CA LEU A 250 0.88 0.51 -10.97
C LEU A 250 0.34 0.96 -12.33
N PHE A 251 1.19 0.92 -13.36
CA PHE A 251 0.88 1.38 -14.71
C PHE A 251 0.31 0.24 -15.59
N TYR A 252 -0.63 -0.50 -15.02
CA TYR A 252 -1.50 -1.47 -15.70
C TYR A 252 -2.86 -1.53 -15.01
N GLY A 253 -3.84 -2.07 -15.72
CA GLY A 253 -5.25 -2.05 -15.38
C GLY A 253 -5.63 -2.89 -14.16
N TYR A 254 -6.80 -2.53 -13.61
CA TYR A 254 -7.36 -3.14 -12.40
C TYR A 254 -7.61 -4.63 -12.58
N ASP A 255 -8.14 -5.02 -13.73
CA ASP A 255 -8.46 -6.41 -14.05
C ASP A 255 -7.20 -7.27 -14.20
N THR A 256 -6.14 -6.72 -14.80
CA THR A 256 -4.83 -7.38 -14.90
C THR A 256 -4.22 -7.61 -13.52
N LEU A 257 -4.26 -6.61 -12.64
CA LEU A 257 -3.77 -6.76 -11.27
C LEU A 257 -4.58 -7.79 -10.47
N MET A 258 -5.91 -7.73 -10.56
CA MET A 258 -6.79 -8.60 -9.79
C MET A 258 -6.73 -10.05 -10.23
N GLU A 259 -6.50 -10.30 -11.52
CA GLU A 259 -6.13 -11.63 -12.02
C GLU A 259 -4.85 -12.13 -11.35
N ASN A 260 -3.77 -11.34 -11.38
CA ASN A 260 -2.50 -11.70 -10.76
C ASN A 260 -2.62 -11.96 -9.23
N VAL A 261 -3.36 -11.11 -8.53
CA VAL A 261 -3.64 -11.26 -7.09
C VAL A 261 -4.45 -12.52 -6.78
N SER A 262 -5.27 -12.97 -7.73
CA SER A 262 -6.06 -14.19 -7.60
C SER A 262 -5.27 -15.46 -7.92
N ASP A 263 -4.05 -15.33 -8.47
CA ASP A 263 -3.22 -16.47 -8.86
C ASP A 263 -2.05 -16.67 -7.88
N PRO A 264 -2.11 -17.61 -6.94
CA PRO A 264 -0.96 -17.91 -6.08
C PRO A 264 0.14 -18.74 -6.78
N SER A 265 -0.08 -19.24 -8.00
CA SER A 265 0.90 -20.12 -8.68
C SER A 265 2.13 -19.37 -9.19
N HIS A 266 1.98 -18.09 -9.56
CA HIS A 266 3.12 -17.28 -10.03
C HIS A 266 4.16 -17.01 -8.93
N ILE A 267 3.79 -17.12 -7.64
CA ILE A 267 4.60 -16.68 -6.51
C ILE A 267 5.98 -17.34 -6.52
N ASP A 268 6.06 -18.66 -6.71
CA ASP A 268 7.34 -19.37 -6.66
C ASP A 268 8.26 -19.04 -7.87
N PHE A 269 7.71 -18.49 -8.96
CA PHE A 269 8.44 -18.14 -10.18
C PHE A 269 8.78 -16.65 -10.31
N ALA A 270 7.77 -15.77 -10.27
CA ALA A 270 7.95 -14.33 -10.43
C ALA A 270 8.74 -13.73 -9.26
N HIS A 271 8.48 -14.24 -8.04
CA HIS A 271 9.08 -13.76 -6.79
C HIS A 271 10.22 -14.65 -6.30
N HIS A 272 10.91 -15.33 -7.22
CA HIS A 272 12.04 -16.22 -6.89
C HIS A 272 13.12 -15.50 -6.08
N LYS A 273 13.57 -16.11 -4.97
CA LYS A 273 14.54 -15.52 -4.01
C LYS A 273 14.08 -14.21 -3.34
N VAL A 274 12.82 -13.82 -3.50
CA VAL A 274 12.19 -12.71 -2.78
C VAL A 274 11.24 -13.28 -1.73
N THR A 275 10.12 -13.87 -2.16
CA THR A 275 9.14 -14.56 -1.30
C THR A 275 8.89 -16.00 -1.76
N GLY A 276 9.18 -16.30 -3.03
CA GLY A 276 9.01 -17.60 -3.69
C GLY A 276 10.30 -18.38 -3.91
N ARG A 277 10.16 -19.68 -4.18
CA ARG A 277 11.24 -20.53 -4.68
C ARG A 277 10.73 -21.49 -5.76
N ARG A 278 11.33 -21.46 -6.95
CA ARG A 278 10.91 -22.24 -8.14
C ARG A 278 10.85 -23.74 -7.86
N ASP A 279 11.77 -24.25 -7.04
CA ASP A 279 11.84 -25.67 -6.67
C ASP A 279 10.74 -26.13 -5.71
N ARG A 280 9.93 -25.21 -5.17
CA ARG A 280 8.75 -25.52 -4.33
C ARG A 280 7.44 -25.52 -5.11
N ALA A 281 7.46 -25.12 -6.39
CA ALA A 281 6.28 -25.10 -7.22
C ALA A 281 5.66 -26.50 -7.33
N LYS A 282 4.35 -26.57 -7.14
CA LYS A 282 3.59 -27.82 -7.10
C LYS A 282 2.12 -27.57 -7.46
N PRO A 283 1.32 -28.62 -7.73
CA PRO A 283 -0.11 -28.47 -7.92
C PRO A 283 -0.78 -27.75 -6.74
N LEU A 284 -1.73 -26.86 -7.04
CA LEU A 284 -2.54 -26.15 -6.06
C LEU A 284 -4.01 -26.53 -6.26
N PRO A 285 -4.52 -27.55 -5.55
CA PRO A 285 -5.86 -28.08 -5.75
C PRO A 285 -6.91 -27.23 -5.04
N PHE A 286 -7.10 -26.00 -5.51
CA PHE A 286 -8.10 -25.10 -4.94
C PHE A 286 -9.51 -25.61 -5.16
N LYS A 287 -10.39 -25.30 -4.22
CA LYS A 287 -11.83 -25.51 -4.33
C LYS A 287 -12.54 -24.19 -4.06
N MET A 288 -13.55 -23.92 -4.87
CA MET A 288 -14.46 -22.80 -4.63
C MET A 288 -15.39 -23.18 -3.47
N GLU A 289 -15.54 -22.29 -2.52
CA GLU A 289 -16.45 -22.43 -1.37
C GLU A 289 -17.66 -21.51 -1.51
N ALA A 290 -17.46 -20.32 -2.08
CA ALA A 290 -18.52 -19.35 -2.34
C ALA A 290 -18.23 -18.51 -3.59
N SER A 291 -19.28 -18.06 -4.28
CA SER A 291 -19.20 -17.11 -5.40
C SER A 291 -20.53 -16.39 -5.56
N GLY A 292 -20.50 -15.08 -5.85
CA GLY A 292 -21.69 -14.26 -6.08
C GLY A 292 -21.37 -12.81 -6.40
N PRO A 293 -22.38 -11.91 -6.44
CA PRO A 293 -22.19 -10.51 -6.83
C PRO A 293 -21.19 -9.74 -5.96
N TRP A 294 -21.03 -10.14 -4.70
CA TRP A 294 -20.18 -9.47 -3.72
C TRP A 294 -18.78 -10.08 -3.61
N GLY A 295 -18.45 -11.07 -4.44
CA GLY A 295 -17.12 -11.67 -4.51
C GLY A 295 -17.14 -13.19 -4.47
N PHE A 296 -16.02 -13.79 -4.08
CA PHE A 296 -15.86 -15.25 -4.03
C PHE A 296 -14.82 -15.67 -2.98
N ALA A 297 -14.87 -16.93 -2.57
CA ALA A 297 -13.94 -17.49 -1.60
C ALA A 297 -13.62 -18.96 -1.91
N GLY A 298 -12.46 -19.41 -1.45
CA GLY A 298 -12.10 -20.81 -1.47
C GLY A 298 -10.75 -21.09 -0.80
N ALA A 299 -10.38 -22.36 -0.76
CA ALA A 299 -9.14 -22.81 -0.15
C ALA A 299 -8.58 -24.06 -0.83
N ASN A 300 -7.33 -24.39 -0.53
CA ASN A 300 -6.81 -25.74 -0.70
C ASN A 300 -6.85 -26.50 0.64
N ASN A 301 -6.73 -27.83 0.57
CA ASN A 301 -6.60 -28.69 1.77
C ASN A 301 -5.16 -29.16 2.00
N ASP A 302 -4.20 -28.65 1.21
CA ASP A 302 -2.79 -29.05 1.28
C ASP A 302 -2.02 -28.25 2.33
N LYS A 303 -0.76 -28.66 2.56
CA LYS A 303 0.20 -27.90 3.37
C LYS A 303 1.18 -27.14 2.47
N PRO A 304 1.35 -25.81 2.61
CA PRO A 304 0.60 -24.93 3.50
C PRO A 304 -0.85 -24.76 3.05
N LYS A 305 -1.75 -24.52 4.02
CA LYS A 305 -3.15 -24.22 3.72
C LYS A 305 -3.25 -22.77 3.29
N ILE A 306 -3.83 -22.53 2.13
CA ILE A 306 -4.03 -21.23 1.51
C ILE A 306 -5.54 -21.04 1.36
N THR A 307 -6.05 -20.00 2.01
CA THR A 307 -7.43 -19.53 1.85
C THR A 307 -7.39 -18.20 1.11
N ALA A 308 -8.19 -18.06 0.07
CA ALA A 308 -8.33 -16.85 -0.72
C ALA A 308 -9.77 -16.36 -0.66
N THR A 309 -9.95 -15.05 -0.53
CA THR A 309 -11.26 -14.41 -0.55
C THR A 309 -11.16 -13.10 -1.29
N PHE A 310 -12.01 -12.91 -2.28
CA PHE A 310 -12.22 -11.63 -2.95
C PHE A 310 -13.55 -11.05 -2.47
N VAL A 311 -13.52 -9.80 -2.05
CA VAL A 311 -14.68 -8.98 -1.69
C VAL A 311 -14.73 -7.81 -2.65
N ALA A 312 -15.83 -7.70 -3.38
CA ALA A 312 -16.06 -6.63 -4.32
C ALA A 312 -16.06 -5.25 -3.60
N PRO A 313 -15.55 -4.19 -4.24
CA PRO A 313 -15.11 -4.15 -5.63
C PRO A 313 -13.59 -4.32 -5.77
N CYS A 314 -12.79 -4.36 -4.71
CA CYS A 314 -11.33 -4.21 -4.83
C CYS A 314 -10.50 -4.88 -3.73
N TYR A 315 -11.09 -5.74 -2.89
CA TYR A 315 -10.39 -6.28 -1.72
C TYR A 315 -10.12 -7.77 -1.88
N SER A 316 -8.85 -8.17 -1.81
CA SER A 316 -8.45 -9.59 -1.77
C SER A 316 -7.73 -9.92 -0.47
N MET A 317 -8.12 -11.02 0.15
CA MET A 317 -7.55 -11.56 1.38
C MET A 317 -6.98 -12.94 1.10
N ASN A 318 -5.70 -13.12 1.41
CA ASN A 318 -5.05 -14.41 1.40
C ASN A 318 -4.56 -14.74 2.82
N LYS A 319 -4.93 -15.92 3.30
CA LYS A 319 -4.44 -16.49 4.56
C LYS A 319 -3.60 -17.72 4.26
N ILE A 320 -2.35 -17.71 4.69
CA ILE A 320 -1.44 -18.85 4.59
C ILE A 320 -1.17 -19.38 5.99
N GLU A 321 -1.50 -20.65 6.22
CA GLU A 321 -1.27 -21.36 7.48
C GLU A 321 -0.22 -22.45 7.27
N ILE A 322 0.85 -22.39 8.06
CA ILE A 322 2.01 -23.27 7.98
C ILE A 322 2.19 -23.94 9.34
N ASP A 323 1.97 -25.24 9.40
CA ASP A 323 2.35 -26.04 10.57
C ASP A 323 3.86 -26.26 10.54
N THR A 324 4.56 -25.85 11.59
CA THR A 324 6.01 -26.02 11.71
C THR A 324 6.36 -26.58 13.08
N LYS A 325 7.51 -27.28 13.16
CA LYS A 325 8.00 -27.86 14.40
C LYS A 325 9.40 -27.33 14.67
N LEU A 326 9.52 -26.50 15.71
CA LEU A 326 10.82 -25.94 16.11
C LEU A 326 11.48 -26.86 17.15
N PRO A 327 12.81 -27.08 17.07
CA PRO A 327 13.51 -28.02 17.95
C PRO A 327 13.34 -27.75 19.45
N ILE A 328 13.13 -26.49 19.85
CA ILE A 328 13.08 -26.05 21.26
C ILE A 328 11.65 -25.72 21.70
N VAL A 329 10.86 -25.12 20.81
CA VAL A 329 9.53 -24.55 21.15
C VAL A 329 8.38 -25.47 20.77
N GLY A 330 8.68 -26.64 20.20
CA GLY A 330 7.69 -27.63 19.80
C GLY A 330 6.90 -27.24 18.55
N ASP A 331 5.66 -27.71 18.48
CA ASP A 331 4.76 -27.45 17.36
C ASP A 331 4.31 -25.99 17.40
N GLN A 332 4.35 -25.33 16.25
CA GLN A 332 4.03 -23.93 16.06
C GLN A 332 3.12 -23.79 14.83
N LYS A 333 2.19 -22.85 14.90
CA LYS A 333 1.34 -22.49 13.76
C LYS A 333 1.70 -21.10 13.29
N TRP A 334 2.36 -21.03 12.13
CA TRP A 334 2.67 -19.77 11.49
C TRP A 334 1.52 -19.35 10.60
N VAL A 335 1.10 -18.10 10.75
CA VAL A 335 0.00 -17.49 9.99
C VAL A 335 0.55 -16.26 9.29
N ILE A 336 0.24 -16.15 7.99
CA ILE A 336 0.51 -14.98 7.17
C ILE A 336 -0.84 -14.52 6.60
N TRP A 337 -1.16 -13.25 6.80
CA TRP A 337 -2.19 -12.56 6.07
C TRP A 337 -1.56 -11.66 5.02
N ILE A 338 -2.13 -11.68 3.82
CA ILE A 338 -1.85 -10.73 2.75
C ILE A 338 -3.19 -10.17 2.30
N CYS A 339 -3.49 -8.96 2.75
CA CYS A 339 -4.72 -8.24 2.45
C CYS A 339 -4.40 -7.12 1.47
N SER A 340 -4.83 -7.23 0.22
CA SER A 340 -4.57 -6.23 -0.83
C SER A 340 -5.85 -5.51 -1.22
N PHE A 341 -5.82 -4.18 -1.16
CA PHE A 341 -6.82 -3.30 -1.76
C PHE A 341 -6.29 -2.78 -3.09
N ASN A 342 -6.92 -3.16 -4.20
CA ASN A 342 -6.47 -2.87 -5.55
C ASN A 342 -7.45 -1.88 -6.19
N VAL A 343 -7.23 -0.60 -5.95
CA VAL A 343 -8.17 0.47 -6.26
C VAL A 343 -8.03 0.92 -7.73
N PRO A 344 -9.10 0.81 -8.54
CA PRO A 344 -9.09 1.27 -9.93
C PRO A 344 -8.93 2.79 -9.97
N MET A 345 -7.79 3.26 -10.51
CA MET A 345 -7.52 4.70 -10.61
C MET A 345 -8.04 5.25 -11.93
N ALA A 346 -7.61 4.67 -13.05
CA ALA A 346 -8.00 5.02 -14.41
C ALA A 346 -7.76 3.81 -15.34
N PRO A 347 -8.23 3.82 -16.59
CA PRO A 347 -7.85 2.79 -17.55
C PRO A 347 -6.33 2.58 -17.59
N GLY A 348 -5.89 1.32 -17.41
CA GLY A 348 -4.46 0.97 -17.39
C GLY A 348 -3.67 1.51 -16.19
N LYS A 349 -4.34 1.95 -15.11
CA LYS A 349 -3.69 2.42 -13.89
C LYS A 349 -4.45 2.00 -12.63
N THR A 350 -3.73 1.42 -11.67
CA THR A 350 -4.31 0.88 -10.44
C THR A 350 -3.44 1.21 -9.24
N ARG A 351 -4.04 1.54 -8.09
CA ARG A 351 -3.32 1.63 -6.82
C ARG A 351 -3.45 0.31 -6.08
N SER A 352 -2.33 -0.30 -5.69
CA SER A 352 -2.33 -1.42 -4.75
C SER A 352 -1.91 -0.94 -3.37
N ILE A 353 -2.72 -1.24 -2.35
CA ILE A 353 -2.39 -1.06 -0.94
C ILE A 353 -2.41 -2.45 -0.30
N VAL A 354 -1.25 -2.93 0.12
CA VAL A 354 -1.10 -4.25 0.76
C VAL A 354 -0.84 -4.06 2.24
N CYS A 355 -1.70 -4.67 3.04
CA CYS A 355 -1.56 -4.83 4.48
C CYS A 355 -1.25 -6.30 4.76
N SER A 356 -0.08 -6.59 5.31
CA SER A 356 0.34 -7.94 5.65
C SER A 356 0.49 -8.08 7.16
N ALA A 357 0.11 -9.23 7.71
CA ALA A 357 0.33 -9.56 9.11
C ALA A 357 0.96 -10.94 9.23
N ARG A 358 1.91 -11.12 10.14
CA ARG A 358 2.49 -12.44 10.43
C ARG A 358 2.76 -12.63 11.92
N ASN A 359 2.54 -13.84 12.43
CA ASN A 359 2.73 -14.13 13.86
C ASN A 359 4.11 -14.69 14.24
N PHE A 360 5.08 -14.63 13.32
CA PHE A 360 6.44 -15.15 13.52
C PHE A 360 7.48 -14.14 13.00
N PHE A 361 8.72 -14.26 13.49
CA PHE A 361 9.80 -13.29 13.23
C PHE A 361 9.43 -11.84 13.57
N GLN A 362 8.70 -11.61 14.66
CA GLN A 362 8.22 -10.28 15.06
C GLN A 362 9.36 -9.27 15.32
N PHE A 363 10.56 -9.72 15.68
CA PHE A 363 11.72 -8.86 15.95
C PHE A 363 12.28 -8.16 14.71
N THR A 364 11.91 -8.63 13.51
CA THR A 364 12.44 -8.06 12.27
C THR A 364 11.58 -6.95 11.68
N VAL A 365 10.38 -6.68 12.22
CA VAL A 365 9.37 -5.81 11.58
C VAL A 365 8.89 -4.73 12.56
N PRO A 366 8.53 -3.52 12.12
CA PRO A 366 7.79 -2.57 12.95
C PRO A 366 6.46 -3.14 13.47
N GLY A 367 6.01 -2.62 14.60
CA GLY A 367 4.79 -3.05 15.29
C GLY A 367 4.67 -2.29 16.62
N PRO A 368 3.79 -2.71 17.54
CA PRO A 368 3.53 -1.96 18.77
C PRO A 368 4.67 -2.09 19.80
N ALA A 369 5.69 -2.89 19.54
CA ALA A 369 6.72 -3.23 20.51
C ALA A 369 7.99 -2.39 20.34
N TRP A 370 8.48 -1.81 21.44
CA TRP A 370 9.64 -0.90 21.46
C TRP A 370 10.97 -1.53 20.99
N TRP A 371 11.06 -2.86 20.96
CA TRP A 371 12.27 -3.61 20.62
C TRP A 371 12.37 -3.99 19.13
N GLN A 372 11.46 -3.50 18.28
CA GLN A 372 11.49 -3.74 16.84
C GLN A 372 12.52 -2.79 16.18
N VAL A 373 13.53 -3.38 15.54
CA VAL A 373 14.79 -2.69 15.22
C VAL A 373 14.83 -2.12 13.80
N PHE A 374 13.99 -2.62 12.88
CA PHE A 374 14.08 -2.25 11.47
C PHE A 374 13.12 -1.12 11.08
N PRO A 375 13.58 -0.11 10.34
CA PRO A 375 12.74 1.00 9.90
C PRO A 375 11.76 0.56 8.80
N ARG A 376 10.57 1.17 8.75
CA ARG A 376 9.50 0.85 7.78
C ARG A 376 9.98 0.84 6.32
N TRP A 377 10.83 1.80 5.93
CA TRP A 377 11.35 1.88 4.56
C TRP A 377 12.21 0.68 4.15
N GLN A 378 12.84 -0.03 5.10
CA GLN A 378 13.67 -1.18 4.80
C GLN A 378 12.83 -2.41 4.46
N GLU A 379 11.70 -2.61 5.15
CA GLU A 379 10.72 -3.64 4.81
C GLU A 379 10.16 -3.42 3.39
N HIS A 380 9.97 -2.16 3.01
CA HIS A 380 9.50 -1.79 1.67
C HIS A 380 10.48 -2.18 0.56
N TRP A 381 11.78 -2.38 0.82
CA TRP A 381 12.68 -2.88 -0.23
C TRP A 381 12.28 -4.26 -0.73
N THR A 382 11.91 -5.17 0.17
CA THR A 382 11.44 -6.51 -0.18
C THR A 382 10.07 -6.44 -0.85
N SER A 383 9.14 -5.64 -0.31
CA SER A 383 7.82 -5.46 -0.92
C SER A 383 7.89 -4.86 -2.33
N ASN A 384 8.77 -3.89 -2.57
CA ASN A 384 8.95 -3.31 -3.92
C ASN A 384 9.53 -4.32 -4.92
N LYS A 385 10.40 -5.25 -4.48
CA LYS A 385 10.89 -6.33 -5.35
C LYS A 385 9.79 -7.27 -5.82
N VAL A 386 8.79 -7.54 -4.98
CA VAL A 386 7.61 -8.34 -5.38
C VAL A 386 6.91 -7.66 -6.56
N TYR A 387 6.46 -6.42 -6.37
CA TYR A 387 5.80 -5.67 -7.44
C TYR A 387 6.65 -5.50 -8.72
N ASP A 388 7.98 -5.39 -8.59
CA ASP A 388 8.86 -5.30 -9.76
C ASP A 388 8.94 -6.61 -10.55
N GLY A 389 8.83 -7.76 -9.88
CA GLY A 389 8.70 -9.06 -10.50
C GLY A 389 7.44 -9.17 -11.36
N ASP A 390 6.34 -8.53 -10.96
CA ASP A 390 5.09 -8.59 -11.73
C ASP A 390 5.08 -7.56 -12.87
N MET A 391 5.68 -6.38 -12.67
CA MET A 391 5.44 -5.18 -13.47
C MET A 391 5.52 -5.39 -14.99
N ILE A 392 6.63 -5.95 -15.48
CA ILE A 392 6.87 -6.09 -16.92
C ILE A 392 6.11 -7.28 -17.51
N VAL A 393 5.87 -8.32 -16.72
CA VAL A 393 5.07 -9.49 -17.14
C VAL A 393 3.63 -9.06 -17.37
N LEU A 394 3.04 -8.37 -16.39
CA LEU A 394 1.66 -7.88 -16.45
C LEU A 394 1.47 -6.78 -17.51
N GLN A 395 2.47 -5.91 -17.70
CA GLN A 395 2.46 -4.96 -18.81
C GLN A 395 2.39 -5.68 -20.17
N GLY A 396 3.20 -6.73 -20.35
CA GLY A 396 3.22 -7.53 -21.58
C GLY A 396 1.87 -8.21 -21.83
N GLN A 397 1.27 -8.78 -20.77
CA GLN A 397 -0.03 -9.41 -20.83
C GLN A 397 -1.13 -8.41 -21.23
N GLU A 398 -1.20 -7.26 -20.58
CA GLU A 398 -2.21 -6.23 -20.87
C GLU A 398 -2.10 -5.74 -22.32
N LYS A 399 -0.87 -5.54 -22.85
CA LYS A 399 -0.67 -5.17 -24.26
C LYS A 399 -1.33 -6.16 -25.22
N VAL A 400 -1.20 -7.46 -24.97
CA VAL A 400 -1.76 -8.52 -25.82
C VAL A 400 -3.29 -8.55 -25.72
N PHE A 401 -3.84 -8.42 -24.51
CA PHE A 401 -5.29 -8.35 -24.34
C PHE A 401 -5.89 -7.13 -25.04
N LEU A 402 -5.23 -5.97 -24.95
CA LEU A 402 -5.67 -4.77 -25.65
C LEU A 402 -5.59 -4.89 -27.17
N SER A 403 -4.53 -5.50 -27.70
CA SER A 403 -4.42 -5.70 -29.15
C SER A 403 -5.53 -6.62 -29.65
N LYS A 404 -5.84 -7.70 -28.92
CA LYS A 404 -6.92 -8.62 -29.26
C LYS A 404 -8.31 -7.98 -29.19
N SER A 405 -8.56 -7.17 -28.16
CA SER A 405 -9.81 -6.43 -28.03
C SER A 405 -10.02 -5.45 -29.20
N LYS A 406 -8.96 -4.74 -29.62
CA LYS A 406 -9.01 -3.81 -30.74
C LYS A 406 -9.17 -4.51 -32.10
N GLU A 407 -8.47 -5.62 -32.32
CA GLU A 407 -8.54 -6.40 -33.56
C GLU A 407 -9.95 -6.95 -33.82
N ASN A 408 -10.58 -7.48 -32.78
CA ASN A 408 -11.85 -8.21 -32.91
C ASN A 408 -13.08 -7.35 -32.55
N GLY A 409 -12.89 -6.17 -31.96
CA GLY A 409 -13.97 -5.38 -31.36
C GLY A 409 -14.66 -6.10 -30.20
N THR A 410 -13.95 -7.03 -29.54
CA THR A 410 -14.51 -7.91 -28.52
C THR A 410 -14.08 -7.53 -27.11
N ASP A 411 -14.97 -7.82 -26.18
CA ASP A 411 -14.72 -7.73 -24.74
C ASP A 411 -13.85 -8.92 -24.31
N VAL A 412 -12.63 -8.62 -23.83
CA VAL A 412 -11.64 -9.62 -23.39
C VAL A 412 -12.24 -10.58 -22.36
N ASN A 413 -13.10 -10.11 -21.46
CA ASN A 413 -13.67 -10.96 -20.42
C ASN A 413 -14.71 -11.94 -20.97
N LYS A 414 -15.37 -11.62 -22.11
CA LYS A 414 -16.28 -12.55 -22.80
C LYS A 414 -15.52 -13.63 -23.57
N GLU A 415 -14.32 -13.33 -24.05
CA GLU A 415 -13.49 -14.25 -24.83
C GLU A 415 -12.31 -14.83 -24.04
N TYR A 416 -12.26 -14.62 -22.73
CA TYR A 416 -11.07 -14.89 -21.92
C TYR A 416 -10.55 -16.33 -22.08
N THR A 417 -11.43 -17.33 -22.05
CA THR A 417 -11.08 -18.76 -22.22
C THR A 417 -10.74 -19.16 -23.66
N LYS A 418 -11.05 -18.31 -24.65
CA LYS A 418 -10.57 -18.46 -26.04
C LYS A 418 -9.19 -17.86 -26.22
N LEU A 419 -8.90 -16.78 -25.48
CA LEU A 419 -7.62 -16.06 -25.52
C LEU A 419 -6.55 -16.70 -24.63
N THR A 420 -6.96 -17.42 -23.59
CA THR A 420 -6.07 -18.02 -22.58
C THR A 420 -6.35 -19.52 -22.43
N PHE A 421 -5.35 -20.26 -21.98
CA PHE A 421 -5.48 -21.68 -21.66
C PHE A 421 -5.17 -21.90 -20.18
N THR A 422 -6.20 -22.27 -19.42
CA THR A 422 -6.18 -22.38 -17.94
C THR A 422 -6.60 -23.78 -17.51
N PRO A 423 -5.73 -24.79 -17.70
CA PRO A 423 -6.13 -26.20 -17.60
C PRO A 423 -6.12 -26.76 -16.18
N THR A 424 -5.62 -26.01 -15.19
CA THR A 424 -5.32 -26.56 -13.86
C THR A 424 -6.24 -26.02 -12.78
N GLN A 425 -6.24 -26.69 -11.62
CA GLN A 425 -6.97 -26.19 -10.45
C GLN A 425 -6.34 -24.94 -9.83
N ALA A 426 -5.08 -24.61 -10.17
CA ALA A 426 -4.44 -23.38 -9.72
C ALA A 426 -5.12 -22.14 -10.31
N ASP A 427 -5.72 -22.28 -11.50
CA ASP A 427 -6.37 -21.19 -12.25
C ASP A 427 -7.78 -20.85 -11.74
N ARG A 428 -8.32 -21.59 -10.75
CA ARG A 428 -9.73 -21.48 -10.34
C ARG A 428 -10.12 -20.08 -9.88
N PHE A 429 -9.28 -19.42 -9.10
CA PHE A 429 -9.59 -18.08 -8.59
C PHE A 429 -9.44 -17.01 -9.68
N VAL A 430 -8.53 -17.18 -10.64
CA VAL A 430 -8.45 -16.35 -11.85
C VAL A 430 -9.74 -16.43 -12.65
N LEU A 431 -10.21 -17.65 -12.92
CA LEU A 431 -11.45 -17.88 -13.64
C LEU A 431 -12.67 -17.35 -12.86
N ALA A 432 -12.68 -17.50 -11.53
CA ALA A 432 -13.72 -16.93 -10.67
C ALA A 432 -13.75 -15.40 -10.77
N PHE A 433 -12.60 -14.73 -10.71
CA PHE A 433 -12.50 -13.29 -10.86
C PHE A 433 -12.96 -12.81 -12.23
N ARG A 434 -12.45 -13.41 -13.32
CA ARG A 434 -12.84 -13.04 -14.70
C ARG A 434 -14.34 -13.23 -14.94
N ASN A 435 -14.90 -14.33 -14.42
CA ASN A 435 -16.34 -14.58 -14.49
C ASN A 435 -17.15 -13.57 -13.67
N TRP A 436 -16.70 -13.23 -12.45
CA TRP A 436 -17.33 -12.21 -11.62
C TRP A 436 -17.32 -10.85 -12.30
N LEU A 437 -16.16 -10.43 -12.84
CA LEU A 437 -16.01 -9.13 -13.50
C LEU A 437 -16.96 -9.03 -14.71
N ARG A 438 -17.04 -10.09 -15.52
CA ARG A 438 -17.97 -10.17 -16.67
C ARG A 438 -19.45 -10.13 -16.25
N ARG A 439 -19.84 -10.92 -15.25
CA ARG A 439 -21.26 -11.10 -14.88
C ARG A 439 -21.80 -9.96 -14.00
N HIS A 440 -20.99 -9.47 -13.09
CA HIS A 440 -21.41 -8.52 -12.05
C HIS A 440 -20.74 -7.16 -12.20
N GLY A 441 -19.46 -7.13 -12.60
CA GLY A 441 -18.69 -5.90 -12.76
C GLY A 441 -18.85 -5.19 -14.11
N ASN A 442 -19.79 -5.59 -14.97
CA ASN A 442 -19.95 -5.07 -16.35
C ASN A 442 -18.66 -5.15 -17.20
N SER A 443 -17.85 -6.20 -17.00
CA SER A 443 -16.57 -6.46 -17.67
C SER A 443 -15.44 -5.45 -17.42
N GLN A 444 -15.71 -4.31 -16.77
CA GLN A 444 -14.70 -3.30 -16.44
C GLN A 444 -15.19 -2.36 -15.33
N PRO A 445 -14.29 -1.67 -14.61
CA PRO A 445 -14.67 -0.59 -13.71
C PRO A 445 -15.54 0.46 -14.41
N GLU A 446 -16.54 0.98 -13.68
CA GLU A 446 -17.39 2.07 -14.18
C GLU A 446 -16.67 3.41 -14.05
N TRP A 447 -15.93 3.78 -15.10
CA TRP A 447 -15.17 5.03 -15.16
C TRP A 447 -16.09 6.27 -15.18
N PHE A 448 -15.64 7.36 -14.56
CA PHE A 448 -16.21 8.69 -14.76
C PHE A 448 -15.64 9.31 -16.04
N GLY A 449 -16.50 9.95 -16.84
CA GLY A 449 -16.11 10.61 -18.10
C GLY A 449 -15.89 9.63 -19.26
N SER A 450 -15.39 10.16 -20.39
CA SER A 450 -15.02 9.34 -21.56
C SER A 450 -13.61 8.78 -21.40
N THR A 451 -13.43 7.51 -21.77
CA THR A 451 -12.15 6.79 -21.72
C THR A 451 -11.63 6.35 -23.08
N ASP A 452 -12.42 6.51 -24.15
CA ASP A 452 -12.23 5.80 -25.42
C ASP A 452 -11.01 6.29 -26.24
N ASP A 453 -10.49 7.48 -25.94
CA ASP A 453 -9.43 8.12 -26.74
C ASP A 453 -8.03 8.06 -26.10
N GLN A 454 -7.88 7.54 -24.88
CA GLN A 454 -6.60 7.58 -24.17
C GLN A 454 -5.79 6.28 -24.35
N PRO A 455 -4.54 6.34 -24.84
CA PRO A 455 -3.69 5.17 -24.89
C PRO A 455 -3.33 4.73 -23.47
N LEU A 456 -3.34 3.42 -23.22
CA LEU A 456 -3.03 2.90 -21.89
C LEU A 456 -1.55 3.04 -21.57
N PRO A 457 -1.17 3.32 -20.30
CA PRO A 457 0.23 3.41 -19.86
C PRO A 457 1.08 2.22 -20.32
N SER A 458 0.52 1.01 -20.26
CA SER A 458 1.21 -0.18 -20.74
C SER A 458 1.65 -0.08 -22.19
N THR A 459 0.88 0.55 -23.08
CA THR A 459 1.20 0.65 -24.50
C THR A 459 2.21 1.75 -24.86
N VAL A 460 2.40 2.75 -23.99
CA VAL A 460 3.22 3.94 -24.29
C VAL A 460 4.47 4.08 -23.42
N LEU A 461 4.46 3.55 -22.20
CA LEU A 461 5.58 3.67 -21.28
C LEU A 461 6.69 2.65 -21.60
N SER A 462 7.93 3.14 -21.57
CA SER A 462 9.12 2.30 -21.64
C SER A 462 9.29 1.42 -20.38
N LYS A 463 10.09 0.35 -20.47
CA LYS A 463 10.44 -0.49 -19.31
C LYS A 463 10.94 0.34 -18.12
N ARG A 464 11.75 1.37 -18.39
CA ARG A 464 12.33 2.27 -17.37
C ARG A 464 11.27 3.07 -16.63
N GLN A 465 10.26 3.57 -17.34
CA GLN A 465 9.14 4.33 -16.76
C GLN A 465 8.16 3.42 -16.03
N MET A 466 7.93 2.21 -16.56
CA MET A 466 7.07 1.21 -15.93
C MET A 466 7.61 0.72 -14.58
N MET A 467 8.93 0.67 -14.40
CA MET A 467 9.56 0.26 -13.14
C MET A 467 10.04 1.44 -12.29
N ASP A 468 9.55 2.65 -12.54
CA ASP A 468 9.94 3.83 -11.75
C ASP A 468 9.31 3.80 -10.35
N ARG A 469 10.05 3.24 -9.39
CA ARG A 469 9.63 3.15 -7.99
C ARG A 469 9.46 4.53 -7.35
N PHE A 470 10.18 5.54 -7.85
CA PHE A 470 10.17 6.85 -7.22
C PHE A 470 8.77 7.46 -7.27
N GLU A 471 8.22 7.55 -8.48
CA GLU A 471 6.87 8.04 -8.74
C GLU A 471 5.81 7.09 -8.18
N GLN A 472 6.01 5.78 -8.33
CA GLN A 472 4.99 4.80 -7.96
C GLN A 472 4.83 4.61 -6.45
N HIS A 473 5.90 4.80 -5.66
CA HIS A 473 5.90 4.51 -4.23
C HIS A 473 6.64 5.56 -3.40
N THR A 474 7.91 5.87 -3.70
CA THR A 474 8.77 6.66 -2.79
C THR A 474 8.21 8.04 -2.49
N LEU A 475 7.66 8.75 -3.48
CA LEU A 475 7.06 10.08 -3.25
C LEU A 475 5.81 10.05 -2.36
N LYS A 476 5.14 8.90 -2.29
CA LYS A 476 3.88 8.71 -1.57
C LYS A 476 4.09 8.12 -0.18
N CYS A 477 5.12 7.31 0.02
CA CYS A 477 5.43 6.71 1.31
C CYS A 477 6.28 7.67 2.15
N SER A 478 5.73 8.16 3.27
CA SER A 478 6.40 9.15 4.12
C SER A 478 7.77 8.64 4.63
N SER A 479 7.85 7.36 4.99
CA SER A 479 9.09 6.72 5.45
C SER A 479 10.14 6.61 4.34
N CYS A 480 9.75 6.15 3.14
CA CYS A 480 10.67 6.00 2.01
C CYS A 480 11.13 7.35 1.47
N LYS A 481 10.22 8.33 1.37
CA LYS A 481 10.52 9.72 0.99
C LYS A 481 11.55 10.33 1.93
N ASN A 482 11.31 10.24 3.24
CA ASN A 482 12.20 10.81 4.25
C ASN A 482 13.57 10.12 4.26
N ALA A 483 13.60 8.79 4.13
CA ALA A 483 14.85 8.05 4.03
C ALA A 483 15.67 8.44 2.79
N TYR A 484 15.01 8.52 1.63
CA TYR A 484 15.64 8.94 0.37
C TYR A 484 16.30 10.32 0.49
N TYR A 485 15.55 11.35 0.92
CA TYR A 485 16.10 12.70 1.06
C TYR A 485 17.15 12.80 2.17
N THR A 486 17.05 12.00 3.23
CA THR A 486 18.08 11.92 4.27
C THR A 486 19.37 11.35 3.71
N PHE A 487 19.30 10.25 2.96
CA PHE A 487 20.46 9.64 2.32
C PHE A 487 21.07 10.58 1.28
N GLU A 488 20.25 11.29 0.51
CA GLU A 488 20.71 12.29 -0.46
C GLU A 488 21.48 13.44 0.22
N LYS A 489 20.93 13.98 1.31
CA LYS A 489 21.57 15.04 2.09
C LYS A 489 22.88 14.57 2.72
N LEU A 490 22.89 13.39 3.35
CA LEU A 490 24.09 12.82 3.96
C LEU A 490 25.18 12.53 2.91
N GLN A 491 24.80 12.00 1.75
CA GLN A 491 25.73 11.78 0.65
C GLN A 491 26.38 13.10 0.20
N LYS A 492 25.59 14.17 -0.02
CA LYS A 492 26.12 15.49 -0.40
C LYS A 492 27.07 16.05 0.66
N LEU A 493 26.74 15.90 1.94
CA LEU A 493 27.60 16.32 3.07
C LEU A 493 28.93 15.55 3.09
N LEU A 494 28.88 14.23 2.89
CA LEU A 494 30.07 13.39 2.87
C LEU A 494 30.97 13.71 1.66
N ILE A 495 30.39 13.97 0.49
CA ILE A 495 31.14 14.45 -0.69
C ILE A 495 31.81 15.79 -0.38
N GLY A 496 31.10 16.72 0.27
CA GLY A 496 31.70 17.97 0.75
C GLY A 496 32.87 17.74 1.72
N ALA A 497 32.73 16.80 2.66
CA ALA A 497 33.79 16.44 3.59
C ALA A 497 35.03 15.85 2.87
N VAL A 498 34.83 15.03 1.82
CA VAL A 498 35.93 14.55 0.97
C VAL A 498 36.69 15.72 0.35
N VAL A 499 35.98 16.67 -0.27
CA VAL A 499 36.60 17.84 -0.91
C VAL A 499 37.41 18.65 0.11
N ILE A 500 36.85 18.94 1.28
CA ILE A 500 37.52 19.69 2.34
C ILE A 500 38.76 18.94 2.86
N CYS A 501 38.65 17.65 3.15
CA CYS A 501 39.77 16.85 3.66
C CYS A 501 40.91 16.76 2.64
N CYS A 502 40.59 16.53 1.36
CA CYS A 502 41.58 16.49 0.29
C CYS A 502 42.26 17.85 0.06
N ALA A 503 41.49 18.94 0.05
CA ALA A 503 42.02 20.29 -0.14
C ALA A 503 42.93 20.73 1.03
N THR A 504 42.60 20.30 2.25
CA THR A 504 43.37 20.65 3.46
C THR A 504 44.54 19.71 3.73
N ALA A 505 44.55 18.47 3.22
CA ALA A 505 45.63 17.50 3.46
C ALA A 505 47.02 17.98 2.99
N GLY A 506 47.10 18.90 2.02
CA GLY A 506 48.36 19.49 1.56
C GLY A 506 48.90 20.63 2.43
N ILE A 507 48.11 21.15 3.37
CA ILE A 507 48.43 22.39 4.12
C ILE A 507 49.28 22.10 5.37
N PRO A 508 48.93 21.16 6.27
CA PRO A 508 49.73 20.90 7.46
C PRO A 508 51.13 20.37 7.14
N ALA A 509 52.13 20.76 7.91
CA ALA A 509 53.46 20.12 7.88
C ALA A 509 53.48 18.77 8.62
N ASP A 510 52.55 18.57 9.56
CA ASP A 510 52.45 17.37 10.39
C ASP A 510 51.91 16.18 9.59
N VAL A 511 52.72 15.11 9.49
CA VAL A 511 52.40 13.90 8.73
C VAL A 511 51.21 13.14 9.33
N ASN A 512 51.06 13.12 10.66
CA ASN A 512 49.94 12.44 11.30
C ASN A 512 48.61 13.12 10.95
N LEU A 513 48.59 14.46 10.93
CA LEU A 513 47.40 15.21 10.53
C LEU A 513 47.04 14.95 9.05
N ARG A 514 48.03 14.83 8.16
CA ARG A 514 47.79 14.46 6.76
C ARG A 514 47.18 13.06 6.64
N ILE A 515 47.70 12.09 7.41
CA ILE A 515 47.18 10.73 7.45
C ILE A 515 45.72 10.74 7.92
N ILE A 516 45.40 11.46 9.01
CA ILE A 516 44.04 11.56 9.54
C ILE A 516 43.08 12.14 8.50
N LEU A 517 43.45 13.26 7.84
CA LEU A 517 42.63 13.89 6.81
C LEU A 517 42.44 12.96 5.59
N GLY A 518 43.48 12.27 5.16
CA GLY A 518 43.41 11.28 4.08
C GLY A 518 42.50 10.10 4.42
N SER A 519 42.61 9.54 5.63
CA SER A 519 41.74 8.47 6.11
C SER A 519 40.28 8.92 6.19
N LEU A 520 40.02 10.14 6.69
CA LEU A 520 38.67 10.69 6.76
C LEU A 520 38.06 10.91 5.38
N ALA A 521 38.86 11.36 4.40
CA ALA A 521 38.42 11.48 3.01
C ALA A 521 38.00 10.11 2.43
N ILE A 522 38.80 9.08 2.62
CA ILE A 522 38.50 7.72 2.13
C ILE A 522 37.23 7.17 2.79
N LEU A 523 37.12 7.27 4.11
CA LEU A 523 35.93 6.82 4.85
C LEU A 523 34.67 7.58 4.41
N SER A 524 34.78 8.88 4.18
CA SER A 524 33.66 9.71 3.72
C SER A 524 33.25 9.34 2.30
N ALA A 525 34.20 9.11 1.40
CA ALA A 525 33.93 8.68 0.03
C ALA A 525 33.27 7.29 0.00
N GLY A 526 33.78 6.33 0.77
CA GLY A 526 33.19 5.00 0.89
C GLY A 526 31.76 5.05 1.45
N SER A 527 31.53 5.86 2.48
CA SER A 527 30.20 6.05 3.08
C SER A 527 29.23 6.71 2.10
N ALA A 528 29.68 7.72 1.34
CA ALA A 528 28.87 8.37 0.31
C ALA A 528 28.47 7.40 -0.81
N TYR A 529 29.39 6.50 -1.19
CA TYR A 529 29.10 5.45 -2.17
C TYR A 529 28.07 4.45 -1.64
N VAL A 530 28.18 3.99 -0.39
CA VAL A 530 27.17 3.10 0.22
C VAL A 530 25.78 3.75 0.25
N LEU A 531 25.70 5.04 0.62
CA LEU A 531 24.43 5.78 0.59
C LEU A 531 23.85 5.89 -0.82
N HIS A 532 24.70 6.09 -1.84
CA HIS A 532 24.27 6.07 -3.23
C HIS A 532 23.66 4.72 -3.65
N GLU A 533 24.29 3.62 -3.26
CA GLU A 533 23.76 2.27 -3.54
C GLU A 533 22.43 2.04 -2.82
N PHE A 534 22.26 2.54 -1.60
CA PHE A 534 20.96 2.49 -0.91
C PHE A 534 19.88 3.33 -1.62
N GLN A 535 20.21 4.52 -2.11
CA GLN A 535 19.26 5.38 -2.83
C GLN A 535 18.63 4.69 -4.05
N LYS A 536 19.38 3.82 -4.75
CA LYS A 536 18.85 3.08 -5.91
C LYS A 536 17.58 2.29 -5.57
N ASN A 537 17.49 1.74 -4.36
CA ASN A 537 16.32 0.97 -3.91
C ASN A 537 15.03 1.81 -3.85
N PHE A 538 15.13 3.13 -3.76
CA PHE A 538 13.99 4.06 -3.73
C PHE A 538 13.60 4.60 -5.11
N ILE A 539 14.49 4.49 -6.10
CA ILE A 539 14.25 5.08 -7.43
C ILE A 539 13.93 3.99 -8.44
N PHE A 540 14.84 3.03 -8.60
CA PHE A 540 14.76 2.07 -9.68
C PHE A 540 15.73 0.93 -9.46
N ILE A 541 15.24 -0.28 -9.70
CA ILE A 541 16.05 -1.48 -9.86
C ILE A 541 15.58 -2.13 -11.15
N ASP A 542 16.55 -2.48 -12.01
CA ASP A 542 16.22 -3.28 -13.19
C ASP A 542 15.96 -4.72 -12.74
N TYR A 543 14.69 -5.13 -12.71
CA TYR A 543 14.31 -6.48 -12.35
C TYR A 543 14.31 -7.36 -13.61
N VAL A 544 15.28 -8.27 -13.69
CA VAL A 544 15.46 -9.17 -14.82
C VAL A 544 15.34 -10.60 -14.33
N HIS A 545 14.18 -11.24 -14.60
CA HIS A 545 13.90 -12.60 -14.15
C HIS A 545 14.98 -13.63 -14.50
N ALA A 546 15.62 -13.47 -15.67
CA ALA A 546 16.65 -14.36 -16.16
C ALA A 546 18.01 -14.22 -15.43
N GLU A 547 18.26 -13.08 -14.77
CA GLU A 547 19.49 -12.84 -14.00
C GLU A 547 19.37 -13.32 -12.55
N ILE A 548 18.16 -13.64 -12.10
CA ILE A 548 17.90 -14.20 -10.77
C ILE A 548 18.01 -15.72 -10.90
N GLU A 549 19.23 -16.22 -10.74
CA GLU A 549 19.54 -17.66 -10.74
C GLU A 549 18.73 -18.44 -9.72
#